data_AF-A0A962Z9Q9-F1
#
_entry.id   AF-A0A962Z9Q9-F1
#
_cell.length_a   1.000
_cell.length_b   1.000
_cell.length_c   1.000
_cell.angle_alpha   90.00
_cell.angle_beta   90.00
_cell.angle_gamma   90.00
#
_symmetry.space_group_name_H-M   'P 1'
#
loop_
_entity.id
_entity.type
_entity.pdbx_description
1 polymer ?
#
loop_
_entity_poly.entity_id
_entity_poly.type
_entity_poly.pdbx_seq_one_letter_code
_entity_poly.pdbx_strand_id
1 'polypeptide(L)'
;IDHELVEHALSTTPSQFTLTGSNPDRKLVIGGNHMAFGLVAGPPNVHDQIRGRRTGTLADYENFIRLAHSFNAIHIIGNQVTAPQELPANNRHLDTYRANLTLSDLSFHCTAIGRGRAMDGIEMMAIARGMSVEAMRDDPGVITIISVNSPRLLDGEMAEGLMAMAAHGQPVAITPFTLMGAMTPVTLAAAMAQQNAEALFGVTLTQLVRPGAPVMYGAFTSNVDMKSGAPAFGTPENTKANLIAGQLARRYGLPYRTSNANASNAVDLQAAYETCFASFGAALGGGNLIYHAAGWLEGGLTASFEKLVLDVEILQNLMEILRPVDFSEAELGFDAIAAVPTGGHFFGEAHTLERYETAFYTPLLSDWAAYGNWEAAGAKTALTRATEIWQRALADYQPPAIDPSIREALDAYVARRKEAIGSGEP
;
A
#
# COMPACT_ATOMS: atom_id res chain seq x y z
N ILE A 1 11.05 -9.89 26.86
CA ILE A 1 9.74 -10.54 27.10
C ILE A 1 9.97 -12.04 27.14
N ASP A 2 9.26 -12.77 28.00
CA ASP A 2 9.39 -14.22 28.11
C ASP A 2 8.87 -14.92 26.84
N HIS A 3 9.46 -16.05 26.48
CA HIS A 3 9.06 -16.84 25.32
C HIS A 3 7.62 -17.35 25.45
N GLU A 4 7.24 -17.85 26.63
CA GLU A 4 5.90 -18.38 26.88
C GLU A 4 4.82 -17.30 26.69
N LEU A 5 5.13 -16.05 27.06
CA LEU A 5 4.23 -14.92 26.86
C LEU A 5 4.03 -14.62 25.37
N VAL A 6 5.09 -14.70 24.58
CA VAL A 6 5.03 -14.50 23.13
C VAL A 6 4.22 -15.61 22.47
N GLU A 7 4.47 -16.87 22.82
CA GLU A 7 3.72 -18.02 22.28
C GLU A 7 2.23 -17.93 22.64
N HIS A 8 1.91 -17.57 23.89
CA HIS A 8 0.54 -17.37 24.31
C HIS A 8 -0.13 -16.25 23.50
N ALA A 9 0.53 -15.10 23.35
CA ALA A 9 0.00 -14.00 22.54
C ALA A 9 -0.26 -14.44 21.09
N LEU A 10 0.71 -15.08 20.44
CA LEU A 10 0.58 -15.58 19.07
C LEU A 10 -0.63 -16.53 18.91
N SER A 11 -0.88 -17.41 19.90
CA SER A 11 -2.02 -18.34 19.86
C SER A 11 -3.40 -17.68 19.80
N THR A 12 -3.48 -16.39 20.19
CA THR A 12 -4.72 -15.60 20.16
C THR A 12 -4.88 -14.76 18.89
N THR A 13 -3.85 -14.68 18.05
CA THR A 13 -3.87 -13.85 16.84
C THR A 13 -4.74 -14.48 15.75
N PRO A 14 -5.58 -13.69 15.04
CA PRO A 14 -6.31 -14.20 13.89
C PRO A 14 -5.40 -14.28 12.66
N SER A 15 -5.46 -15.40 11.93
CA SER A 15 -4.67 -15.59 10.71
C SER A 15 -5.21 -14.85 9.48
N GLN A 16 -6.42 -14.33 9.59
CA GLN A 16 -7.12 -13.58 8.56
C GLN A 16 -8.14 -12.64 9.21
N PHE A 17 -8.35 -11.47 8.62
CA PHE A 17 -9.42 -10.55 9.00
C PHE A 17 -9.98 -9.85 7.76
N THR A 18 -11.16 -9.25 7.90
CA THR A 18 -11.77 -8.41 6.85
C THR A 18 -11.77 -6.97 7.30
N LEU A 19 -11.36 -6.05 6.42
CA LEU A 19 -11.39 -4.61 6.62
C LEU A 19 -12.55 -4.03 5.81
N THR A 20 -13.55 -3.48 6.50
CA THR A 20 -14.80 -2.98 5.92
C THR A 20 -14.80 -1.45 5.95
N GLY A 21 -14.57 -0.81 4.79
CA GLY A 21 -14.63 0.65 4.64
C GLY A 21 -16.06 1.21 4.64
N SER A 22 -16.23 2.43 4.12
CA SER A 22 -17.54 3.05 3.94
C SER A 22 -18.41 2.33 2.90
N ASN A 23 -17.78 1.76 1.87
CA ASN A 23 -18.44 0.89 0.90
C ASN A 23 -18.17 -0.60 1.21
N PRO A 24 -19.17 -1.37 1.67
CA PRO A 24 -18.99 -2.79 2.02
C PRO A 24 -18.66 -3.69 0.80
N ASP A 25 -18.95 -3.24 -0.42
CA ASP A 25 -18.62 -3.99 -1.65
C ASP A 25 -17.12 -3.97 -1.95
N ARG A 26 -16.37 -3.03 -1.34
CA ARG A 26 -14.91 -2.90 -1.45
C ARG A 26 -14.17 -3.40 -0.21
N LYS A 27 -14.79 -4.27 0.58
CA LYS A 27 -14.15 -4.90 1.75
C LYS A 27 -12.87 -5.64 1.35
N LEU A 28 -11.84 -5.54 2.18
CA LEU A 28 -10.55 -6.17 1.93
C LEU A 28 -10.35 -7.34 2.87
N VAL A 29 -10.16 -8.54 2.32
CA VAL A 29 -9.73 -9.69 3.11
C VAL A 29 -8.21 -9.66 3.20
N ILE A 30 -7.67 -9.66 4.42
CA ILE A 30 -6.23 -9.59 4.69
C ILE A 30 -5.79 -10.89 5.36
N GLY A 31 -4.88 -11.62 4.72
CA GLY A 31 -4.40 -12.94 5.14
C GLY A 31 -4.67 -14.00 4.06
N GLY A 32 -4.17 -15.22 4.29
CA GLY A 32 -4.25 -16.31 3.32
C GLY A 32 -3.55 -15.95 1.99
N ASN A 33 -4.23 -16.20 0.87
CA ASN A 33 -3.73 -15.90 -0.49
C ASN A 33 -4.19 -14.53 -1.02
N HIS A 34 -4.83 -13.70 -0.19
CA HIS A 34 -5.26 -12.37 -0.59
C HIS A 34 -4.10 -11.38 -0.55
N MET A 35 -4.07 -10.48 -1.53
CA MET A 35 -3.06 -9.43 -1.65
C MET A 35 -3.76 -8.10 -1.93
N ALA A 36 -3.49 -7.11 -1.08
CA ALA A 36 -3.95 -5.73 -1.24
C ALA A 36 -2.76 -4.82 -1.51
N PHE A 37 -2.98 -3.80 -2.34
CA PHE A 37 -1.97 -2.82 -2.74
C PHE A 37 -2.38 -1.44 -2.21
N GLY A 38 -1.50 -0.80 -1.46
CA GLY A 38 -1.75 0.50 -0.86
C GLY A 38 -0.99 1.64 -1.52
N LEU A 39 -1.54 2.85 -1.49
CA LEU A 39 -0.78 4.03 -1.92
C LEU A 39 0.47 4.26 -1.07
N VAL A 40 1.42 5.00 -1.66
CA VAL A 40 2.52 5.67 -0.93
C VAL A 40 1.98 6.42 0.28
N ALA A 41 2.81 6.55 1.31
CA ALA A 41 2.48 7.29 2.53
C ALA A 41 3.74 7.78 3.22
N GLY A 42 3.71 9.00 3.75
CA GLY A 42 4.84 9.64 4.42
C GLY A 42 5.53 10.77 3.66
N PRO A 43 5.63 10.78 2.30
CA PRO A 43 6.38 11.81 1.60
C PRO A 43 6.01 13.25 1.96
N PRO A 44 6.97 14.10 2.39
CA PRO A 44 6.73 15.52 2.58
C PRO A 44 6.68 16.29 1.25
N ASN A 45 7.18 15.71 0.17
CA ASN A 45 7.21 16.33 -1.15
C ASN A 45 6.32 15.57 -2.14
N VAL A 46 5.95 16.28 -3.20
CA VAL A 46 5.24 15.77 -4.36
C VAL A 46 5.99 16.16 -5.64
N HIS A 47 5.85 15.35 -6.67
CA HIS A 47 6.42 15.62 -7.99
C HIS A 47 5.40 15.31 -9.10
N ASP A 48 5.34 16.19 -10.09
CA ASP A 48 4.85 15.87 -11.44
C ASP A 48 5.75 16.50 -12.50
N GLN A 49 5.70 15.98 -13.72
CA GLN A 49 6.57 16.42 -14.83
C GLN A 49 6.39 17.91 -15.19
N ILE A 50 5.24 18.51 -14.86
CA ILE A 50 4.87 19.87 -15.28
C ILE A 50 5.35 20.91 -14.27
N ARG A 51 5.11 20.64 -12.98
CA ARG A 51 5.40 21.55 -11.87
C ARG A 51 6.69 21.22 -11.14
N GLY A 52 7.28 20.06 -11.40
CA GLY A 52 8.48 19.56 -10.73
C GLY A 52 8.23 19.20 -9.26
N ARG A 53 9.33 18.95 -8.55
CA ARG A 53 9.34 18.61 -7.12
C ARG A 53 9.00 19.84 -6.28
N ARG A 54 8.05 19.69 -5.36
CA ARG A 54 7.58 20.76 -4.45
C ARG A 54 7.09 20.17 -3.12
N THR A 55 6.87 21.04 -2.15
CA THR A 55 6.19 20.71 -0.88
C THR A 55 4.78 20.18 -1.15
N GLY A 56 4.39 19.11 -0.45
CA GLY A 56 3.04 18.55 -0.53
C GLY A 56 1.96 19.50 -0.01
N THR A 57 0.82 19.52 -0.72
CA THR A 57 -0.37 20.29 -0.36
C THR A 57 -1.59 19.41 -0.15
N LEU A 58 -2.65 19.94 0.46
CA LEU A 58 -3.95 19.24 0.55
C LEU A 58 -4.53 19.00 -0.84
N ALA A 59 -4.37 19.94 -1.78
CA ALA A 59 -4.82 19.76 -3.15
C ALA A 59 -4.08 18.59 -3.84
N ASP A 60 -2.78 18.46 -3.60
CA ASP A 60 -2.01 17.31 -4.10
C ASP A 60 -2.45 16.00 -3.43
N TYR A 61 -2.67 16.02 -2.11
CA TYR A 61 -3.22 14.87 -1.38
C TYR A 61 -4.56 14.40 -1.96
N GLU A 62 -5.51 15.32 -2.12
CA GLU A 62 -6.83 15.02 -2.69
C GLU A 62 -6.73 14.46 -4.11
N ASN A 63 -5.82 14.97 -4.94
CA ASN A 63 -5.62 14.42 -6.28
C ASN A 63 -5.09 12.98 -6.23
N PHE A 64 -4.20 12.64 -5.31
CA PHE A 64 -3.83 11.24 -5.10
C PHE A 64 -5.00 10.38 -4.65
N ILE A 65 -5.90 10.90 -3.80
CA ILE A 65 -7.10 10.14 -3.38
C ILE A 65 -8.03 9.88 -4.57
N ARG A 66 -8.25 10.88 -5.42
CA ARG A 66 -9.03 10.72 -6.67
C ARG A 66 -8.40 9.67 -7.58
N LEU A 67 -7.07 9.69 -7.75
CA LEU A 67 -6.36 8.66 -8.52
C LEU A 67 -6.45 7.26 -7.88
N ALA A 68 -6.35 7.16 -6.56
CA ALA A 68 -6.56 5.90 -5.83
C ALA A 68 -7.94 5.30 -6.13
N HIS A 69 -8.96 6.16 -6.15
CA HIS A 69 -10.33 5.75 -6.43
C HIS A 69 -10.53 5.32 -7.89
N SER A 70 -9.86 5.99 -8.83
CA SER A 70 -9.94 5.70 -10.28
C SER A 70 -9.23 4.41 -10.68
N PHE A 71 -8.10 4.05 -10.04
CA PHE A 71 -7.33 2.85 -10.39
C PHE A 71 -7.72 1.66 -9.49
N ASN A 72 -8.37 0.66 -10.08
CA ASN A 72 -8.76 -0.59 -9.41
C ASN A 72 -7.58 -1.41 -8.85
N ALA A 73 -6.36 -1.13 -9.29
CA ALA A 73 -5.15 -1.73 -8.76
C ALA A 73 -4.83 -1.26 -7.32
N ILE A 74 -5.43 -0.16 -6.88
CA ILE A 74 -5.23 0.42 -5.56
C ILE A 74 -6.41 0.04 -4.66
N HIS A 75 -6.12 -0.70 -3.61
CA HIS A 75 -7.13 -1.30 -2.74
C HIS A 75 -7.31 -0.51 -1.44
N ILE A 76 -6.26 0.17 -0.97
CA ILE A 76 -6.29 0.90 0.29
C ILE A 76 -5.50 2.20 0.19
N ILE A 77 -6.02 3.27 0.79
CA ILE A 77 -5.33 4.54 0.87
C ILE A 77 -4.27 4.45 1.98
N GLY A 78 -3.05 4.90 1.68
CA GLY A 78 -2.01 5.06 2.69
C GLY A 78 -2.36 6.12 3.73
N ASN A 79 -1.49 6.40 4.69
CA ASN A 79 -1.72 7.43 5.72
C ASN A 79 -1.83 8.83 5.08
N GLN A 80 -0.72 9.57 5.08
CA GLN A 80 -0.57 10.80 4.35
C GLN A 80 0.21 10.50 3.07
N VAL A 81 -0.48 10.22 1.96
CA VAL A 81 0.13 9.99 0.63
C VAL A 81 1.17 11.04 0.30
N THR A 82 0.84 12.29 0.62
CA THR A 82 1.81 13.35 0.88
C THR A 82 1.34 14.13 2.11
N ALA A 83 2.26 14.69 2.89
CA ALA A 83 1.91 15.53 4.03
C ALA A 83 1.49 16.93 3.55
N PRO A 84 0.24 17.40 3.79
CA PRO A 84 -0.14 18.79 3.55
C PRO A 84 0.61 19.69 4.54
N GLN A 85 1.70 20.31 4.10
CA GLN A 85 2.57 21.07 5.01
C GLN A 85 2.06 22.49 5.29
N GLU A 86 1.11 22.98 4.50
CA GLU A 86 0.41 24.25 4.73
C GLU A 86 -0.62 24.17 5.87
N LEU A 87 -0.93 22.97 6.37
CA LEU A 87 -1.87 22.74 7.45
C LEU A 87 -1.15 22.47 8.79
N PRO A 88 -1.72 22.87 9.94
CA PRO A 88 -1.13 22.62 11.26
C PRO A 88 -0.89 21.13 11.51
N ALA A 89 0.33 20.77 11.92
CA ALA A 89 0.75 19.38 12.08
C ALA A 89 -0.07 18.60 13.13
N ASN A 90 -0.63 19.29 14.12
CA ASN A 90 -1.39 18.70 15.21
C ASN A 90 -2.80 18.23 14.78
N ASN A 91 -3.38 18.81 13.72
CA ASN A 91 -4.78 18.57 13.34
C ASN A 91 -5.00 18.26 11.84
N ARG A 92 -3.98 18.39 10.98
CA ARG A 92 -4.10 18.10 9.53
C ARG A 92 -4.54 16.68 9.20
N HIS A 93 -4.43 15.71 10.12
CA HIS A 93 -4.94 14.36 9.91
C HIS A 93 -6.46 14.34 9.71
N LEU A 94 -7.18 15.27 10.34
CA LEU A 94 -8.63 15.42 10.19
C LEU A 94 -9.01 15.81 8.76
N ASP A 95 -8.26 16.72 8.13
CA ASP A 95 -8.45 17.10 6.72
C ASP A 95 -8.19 15.92 5.79
N THR A 96 -7.10 15.18 6.05
CA THR A 96 -6.74 14.02 5.21
C THR A 96 -7.77 12.89 5.34
N TYR A 97 -8.29 12.60 6.54
CA TYR A 97 -9.35 11.60 6.71
C TYR A 97 -10.65 12.01 6.06
N ARG A 98 -11.01 13.30 6.16
CA ARG A 98 -12.17 13.84 5.46
C ARG A 98 -12.03 13.67 3.95
N ALA A 99 -10.86 13.98 3.38
CA ALA A 99 -10.59 13.77 1.97
C ALA A 99 -10.73 12.28 1.60
N ASN A 100 -10.16 11.36 2.38
CA ASN A 100 -10.30 9.92 2.15
C ASN A 100 -11.76 9.47 2.10
N LEU A 101 -12.58 9.92 3.04
CA LEU A 101 -13.98 9.51 3.20
C LEU A 101 -14.96 10.20 2.24
N THR A 102 -14.55 11.31 1.60
CA THR A 102 -15.43 12.10 0.73
C THR A 102 -15.02 12.10 -0.74
N LEU A 103 -13.78 11.70 -1.04
CA LEU A 103 -13.23 11.56 -2.39
C LEU A 103 -12.96 10.11 -2.78
N SER A 104 -13.16 9.18 -1.85
CA SER A 104 -13.05 7.74 -2.11
C SER A 104 -13.95 6.97 -1.14
N ASP A 105 -14.20 5.73 -1.50
CA ASP A 105 -14.94 4.74 -0.73
C ASP A 105 -14.05 3.56 -0.31
N LEU A 106 -12.73 3.68 -0.54
CA LEU A 106 -11.72 2.75 -0.08
C LEU A 106 -11.48 2.91 1.43
N SER A 107 -11.08 1.82 2.07
CA SER A 107 -10.50 1.90 3.41
C SER A 107 -9.19 2.70 3.38
N PHE A 108 -8.78 3.23 4.54
CA PHE A 108 -7.55 4.01 4.66
C PHE A 108 -6.73 3.61 5.88
N HIS A 109 -5.44 3.92 5.82
CA HIS A 109 -4.57 3.90 6.99
C HIS A 109 -4.86 5.12 7.87
N CYS A 110 -5.26 4.93 9.12
CA CYS A 110 -5.35 6.01 10.11
C CYS A 110 -4.01 6.24 10.82
N THR A 111 -3.55 7.48 10.90
CA THR A 111 -2.37 7.86 11.68
C THR A 111 -2.58 7.53 13.17
N ALA A 112 -1.75 6.65 13.70
CA ALA A 112 -1.77 6.23 15.10
C ALA A 112 -0.56 6.77 15.87
N ILE A 113 -0.15 7.99 15.56
CA ILE A 113 0.78 8.75 16.40
C ILE A 113 -0.03 9.33 17.56
N GLY A 114 -0.06 8.59 18.66
CA GLY A 114 -0.84 8.91 19.85
C GLY A 114 -2.28 8.41 19.77
N ARG A 115 -2.90 8.24 20.95
CA ARG A 115 -4.29 7.77 21.07
C ARG A 115 -5.28 8.70 20.35
N GLY A 116 -5.09 10.01 20.46
CA GLY A 116 -6.05 11.00 19.94
C GLY A 116 -6.29 10.87 18.44
N ARG A 117 -5.21 10.78 17.64
CA ARG A 117 -5.30 10.68 16.18
C ARG A 117 -5.84 9.34 15.70
N ALA A 118 -5.52 8.27 16.44
CA ALA A 118 -6.10 6.94 16.19
C ALA A 118 -7.62 6.98 16.38
N MET A 119 -8.09 7.52 17.52
CA MET A 119 -9.51 7.66 17.80
C MET A 119 -10.24 8.52 16.79
N ASP A 120 -9.65 9.65 16.35
CA ASP A 120 -10.26 10.48 15.31
C ASP A 120 -10.50 9.69 14.01
N GLY A 121 -9.57 8.80 13.62
CA GLY A 121 -9.73 7.94 12.44
C GLY A 121 -10.84 6.90 12.61
N ILE A 122 -10.94 6.29 13.79
CA ILE A 122 -11.99 5.32 14.13
C ILE A 122 -13.37 5.98 14.15
N GLU A 123 -13.49 7.13 14.81
CA GLU A 123 -14.74 7.89 14.93
C GLU A 123 -15.23 8.38 13.56
N MET A 124 -14.33 8.92 12.73
CA MET A 124 -14.70 9.36 11.37
C MET A 124 -15.11 8.20 10.47
N MET A 125 -14.46 7.03 10.57
CA MET A 125 -14.91 5.84 9.84
C MET A 125 -16.27 5.33 10.35
N ALA A 126 -16.51 5.38 11.66
CA ALA A 126 -17.79 5.00 12.24
C ALA A 126 -18.93 5.88 11.70
N ILE A 127 -18.71 7.21 11.64
CA ILE A 127 -19.63 8.16 11.02
C ILE A 127 -19.87 7.81 9.55
N ALA A 128 -18.80 7.58 8.78
CA ALA A 128 -18.89 7.26 7.36
C ALA A 128 -19.67 5.96 7.08
N ARG A 129 -19.67 5.04 8.04
CA ARG A 129 -20.39 3.75 7.99
C ARG A 129 -21.77 3.80 8.64
N GLY A 130 -22.17 4.94 9.21
CA GLY A 130 -23.45 5.09 9.91
C GLY A 130 -23.57 4.17 11.14
N MET A 131 -22.46 3.85 11.82
CA MET A 131 -22.44 2.96 12.99
C MET A 131 -21.71 3.58 14.17
N SER A 132 -21.82 2.96 15.35
CA SER A 132 -21.08 3.39 16.54
C SER A 132 -19.66 2.85 16.55
N VAL A 133 -18.78 3.50 17.30
CA VAL A 133 -17.39 3.05 17.52
C VAL A 133 -17.36 1.68 18.20
N GLU A 134 -18.30 1.40 19.10
CA GLU A 134 -18.43 0.11 19.76
C GLU A 134 -18.78 -1.00 18.77
N ALA A 135 -19.65 -0.72 17.79
CA ALA A 135 -20.02 -1.68 16.75
C ALA A 135 -18.85 -1.98 15.80
N MET A 136 -18.00 -0.99 15.51
CA MET A 136 -16.78 -1.19 14.71
C MET A 136 -15.75 -2.13 15.35
N ARG A 137 -15.87 -2.44 16.65
CA ARG A 137 -14.92 -3.29 17.37
C ARG A 137 -14.84 -4.71 16.83
N ASP A 138 -15.94 -5.22 16.29
CA ASP A 138 -16.03 -6.57 15.73
C ASP A 138 -16.13 -6.57 14.20
N ASP A 139 -16.09 -5.38 13.57
CA ASP A 139 -16.08 -5.19 12.12
C ASP A 139 -15.16 -4.01 11.76
N PRO A 140 -13.83 -4.24 11.76
CA PRO A 140 -12.86 -3.17 11.63
C PRO A 140 -12.95 -2.45 10.29
N GLY A 141 -12.77 -1.13 10.30
CA GLY A 141 -12.86 -0.29 9.09
C GLY A 141 -11.67 0.60 8.82
N VAL A 142 -10.72 0.71 9.74
CA VAL A 142 -9.43 1.39 9.52
C VAL A 142 -8.29 0.50 9.97
N ILE A 143 -7.12 0.66 9.38
CA ILE A 143 -5.88 -0.03 9.76
C ILE A 143 -4.80 1.01 10.05
N THR A 144 -3.75 0.64 10.79
CA THR A 144 -2.57 1.50 10.91
C THR A 144 -1.28 0.70 10.80
N ILE A 145 -0.18 1.41 10.61
CA ILE A 145 1.17 0.87 10.75
C ILE A 145 1.75 1.42 12.04
N ILE A 146 2.19 0.52 12.91
CA ILE A 146 2.95 0.87 14.11
C ILE A 146 4.41 0.61 13.79
N SER A 147 5.15 1.70 13.52
CA SER A 147 6.57 1.61 13.25
C SER A 147 7.33 1.36 14.55
N VAL A 148 8.25 0.40 14.53
CA VAL A 148 9.25 0.27 15.60
C VAL A 148 10.44 1.13 15.22
N ASN A 149 10.87 1.99 16.13
CA ASN A 149 12.05 2.83 16.02
C ASN A 149 13.28 1.96 16.25
N SER A 150 13.72 1.26 15.20
CA SER A 150 14.83 0.33 15.30
C SER A 150 16.16 1.08 15.56
N PRO A 151 17.03 0.58 16.46
CA PRO A 151 16.97 -0.73 17.10
C PRO A 151 16.18 -0.75 18.43
N ARG A 152 15.15 -1.61 18.49
CA ARG A 152 14.49 -2.08 19.72
C ARG A 152 13.84 -1.00 20.59
N LEU A 153 13.33 0.07 19.99
CA LEU A 153 12.56 1.11 20.67
C LEU A 153 11.15 1.20 20.07
N LEU A 154 10.13 1.12 20.93
CA LEU A 154 8.77 1.51 20.57
C LEU A 154 8.48 2.85 21.25
N ASP A 155 8.27 3.89 20.45
CA ASP A 155 7.99 5.23 20.96
C ASP A 155 6.64 5.28 21.70
N GLY A 156 6.52 6.16 22.71
CA GLY A 156 5.32 6.26 23.55
C GLY A 156 4.05 6.51 22.73
N GLU A 157 4.09 7.47 21.81
CA GLU A 157 2.95 7.79 20.93
C GLU A 157 2.54 6.60 20.04
N MET A 158 3.51 5.82 19.56
CA MET A 158 3.25 4.60 18.77
C MET A 158 2.61 3.51 19.63
N ALA A 159 3.06 3.35 20.88
CA ALA A 159 2.45 2.43 21.83
C ALA A 159 1.01 2.85 22.18
N GLU A 160 0.76 4.15 22.42
CA GLU A 160 -0.59 4.65 22.70
C GLU A 160 -1.55 4.44 21.52
N GLY A 161 -1.09 4.73 20.30
CA GLY A 161 -1.85 4.47 19.08
C GLY A 161 -2.15 2.99 18.90
N LEU A 162 -1.16 2.11 19.08
CA LEU A 162 -1.34 0.65 19.05
C LEU A 162 -2.40 0.20 20.04
N MET A 163 -2.29 0.63 21.31
CA MET A 163 -3.24 0.26 22.35
C MET A 163 -4.65 0.78 22.05
N ALA A 164 -4.78 1.98 21.50
CA ALA A 164 -6.06 2.54 21.08
C ALA A 164 -6.71 1.70 19.97
N MET A 165 -5.96 1.38 18.92
CA MET A 165 -6.44 0.56 17.80
C MET A 165 -6.87 -0.84 18.27
N ALA A 166 -6.01 -1.52 19.04
CA ALA A 166 -6.27 -2.87 19.53
C ALA A 166 -7.49 -2.92 20.47
N ALA A 167 -7.64 -1.94 21.38
CA ALA A 167 -8.79 -1.88 22.29
C ALA A 167 -10.12 -1.78 21.53
N HIS A 168 -10.13 -1.08 20.41
CA HIS A 168 -11.29 -0.89 19.53
C HIS A 168 -11.31 -1.87 18.34
N GLY A 169 -10.56 -2.97 18.43
CA GLY A 169 -10.61 -4.06 17.45
C GLY A 169 -10.09 -3.71 16.05
N GLN A 170 -9.43 -2.56 15.89
CA GLN A 170 -8.88 -2.14 14.60
C GLN A 170 -7.50 -2.77 14.36
N PRO A 171 -7.16 -3.17 13.12
CA PRO A 171 -5.95 -3.89 12.84
C PRO A 171 -4.71 -2.98 12.92
N VAL A 172 -3.60 -3.55 13.38
CA VAL A 172 -2.30 -2.89 13.38
C VAL A 172 -1.28 -3.73 12.63
N ALA A 173 -0.43 -3.11 11.81
CA ALA A 173 0.73 -3.75 11.20
C ALA A 173 2.00 -3.32 11.93
N ILE A 174 2.59 -4.23 12.72
CA ILE A 174 3.81 -3.94 13.49
C ILE A 174 4.99 -3.99 12.54
N THR A 175 5.59 -2.86 12.23
CA THR A 175 6.58 -2.74 11.15
C THR A 175 7.88 -2.16 11.69
N PRO A 176 8.86 -3.01 12.04
CA PRO A 176 10.21 -2.53 12.28
C PRO A 176 10.82 -1.96 11.00
N PHE A 177 11.42 -0.78 11.13
CA PHE A 177 12.08 -0.10 10.02
C PHE A 177 13.60 -0.27 10.15
N THR A 178 14.16 -1.19 9.38
CA THR A 178 15.51 -1.67 9.58
C THR A 178 16.37 -1.46 8.34
N LEU A 179 17.47 -0.73 8.50
CA LEU A 179 18.52 -0.61 7.50
C LEU A 179 19.78 -1.31 8.03
N MET A 180 20.20 -2.36 7.34
CA MET A 180 21.43 -3.10 7.63
C MET A 180 22.63 -2.17 7.56
N GLY A 181 23.44 -2.17 8.62
CA GLY A 181 24.61 -1.29 8.76
C GLY A 181 24.31 0.04 9.46
N ALA A 182 23.04 0.33 9.77
CA ALA A 182 22.63 1.54 10.51
C ALA A 182 21.75 1.19 11.73
N MET A 183 20.53 0.69 11.49
CA MET A 183 19.56 0.37 12.56
C MET A 183 19.58 -1.11 12.96
N THR A 184 20.30 -1.94 12.21
CA THR A 184 20.56 -3.36 12.49
C THR A 184 22.01 -3.70 12.15
N PRO A 185 22.56 -4.83 12.66
CA PRO A 185 23.83 -5.34 12.19
C PRO A 185 23.84 -5.55 10.66
N VAL A 186 25.01 -5.43 10.04
CA VAL A 186 25.15 -5.39 8.57
C VAL A 186 24.78 -6.69 7.86
N THR A 187 24.70 -7.82 8.58
CA THR A 187 24.39 -9.12 7.97
C THR A 187 22.87 -9.37 7.95
N LEU A 188 22.39 -9.92 6.83
CA LEU A 188 20.96 -10.20 6.63
C LEU A 188 20.38 -11.07 7.76
N ALA A 189 21.06 -12.14 8.16
CA ALA A 189 20.56 -13.01 9.22
C ALA A 189 20.37 -12.28 10.56
N ALA A 190 21.31 -11.40 10.93
CA ALA A 190 21.21 -10.64 12.17
C ALA A 190 20.11 -9.58 12.10
N ALA A 191 19.96 -8.90 10.96
CA ALA A 191 18.89 -7.94 10.73
C ALA A 191 17.51 -8.61 10.77
N MET A 192 17.34 -9.77 10.13
CA MET A 192 16.09 -10.52 10.18
C MET A 192 15.77 -11.01 11.60
N ALA A 193 16.77 -11.45 12.36
CA ALA A 193 16.57 -11.83 13.77
C ALA A 193 16.10 -10.66 14.62
N GLN A 194 16.71 -9.48 14.46
CA GLN A 194 16.33 -8.27 15.20
C GLN A 194 14.93 -7.77 14.78
N GLN A 195 14.65 -7.63 13.48
CA GLN A 195 13.32 -7.28 12.98
C GLN A 195 12.27 -8.23 13.53
N ASN A 196 12.53 -9.53 13.51
CA ASN A 196 11.60 -10.52 14.02
C ASN A 196 11.30 -10.33 15.51
N ALA A 197 12.32 -10.07 16.34
CA ALA A 197 12.13 -9.79 17.75
C ALA A 197 11.30 -8.51 17.99
N GLU A 198 11.56 -7.46 17.22
CA GLU A 198 10.82 -6.19 17.28
C GLU A 198 9.36 -6.34 16.86
N ALA A 199 9.09 -7.09 15.78
CA ALA A 199 7.74 -7.39 15.33
C ALA A 199 6.96 -8.21 16.37
N LEU A 200 7.56 -9.26 16.92
CA LEU A 200 6.93 -10.11 17.94
C LEU A 200 6.66 -9.35 19.24
N PHE A 201 7.48 -8.37 19.60
CA PHE A 201 7.20 -7.48 20.73
C PHE A 201 5.91 -6.69 20.54
N GLY A 202 5.72 -6.04 19.38
CA GLY A 202 4.48 -5.30 19.10
C GLY A 202 3.26 -6.20 18.94
N VAL A 203 3.42 -7.40 18.36
CA VAL A 203 2.35 -8.41 18.28
C VAL A 203 1.90 -8.81 19.68
N THR A 204 2.86 -9.10 20.57
CA THR A 204 2.59 -9.46 21.96
C THR A 204 1.85 -8.35 22.68
N LEU A 205 2.30 -7.10 22.56
CA LEU A 205 1.62 -5.95 23.16
C LEU A 205 0.18 -5.80 22.65
N THR A 206 -0.04 -5.99 21.34
CA THR A 206 -1.38 -5.92 20.73
C THR A 206 -2.33 -6.93 21.37
N GLN A 207 -1.89 -8.18 21.54
CA GLN A 207 -2.71 -9.24 22.14
C GLN A 207 -2.88 -9.09 23.65
N LEU A 208 -1.94 -8.44 24.35
CA LEU A 208 -2.12 -8.11 25.77
C LEU A 208 -3.18 -7.02 25.99
N VAL A 209 -3.36 -6.11 25.04
CA VAL A 209 -4.43 -5.11 25.09
C VAL A 209 -5.79 -5.76 24.83
N ARG A 210 -5.87 -6.60 23.80
CA ARG A 210 -7.08 -7.35 23.45
C ARG A 210 -6.71 -8.65 22.73
N PRO A 211 -6.85 -9.82 23.38
CA PRO A 211 -6.71 -11.10 22.69
C PRO A 211 -7.67 -11.19 21.51
N GLY A 212 -7.17 -11.64 20.35
CA GLY A 212 -7.94 -11.69 19.12
C GLY A 212 -8.00 -10.38 18.34
N ALA A 213 -7.39 -9.29 18.81
CA ALA A 213 -7.25 -8.08 18.01
C ALA A 213 -6.48 -8.39 16.72
N PRO A 214 -6.97 -7.98 15.53
CA PRO A 214 -6.26 -8.23 14.29
C PRO A 214 -4.88 -7.57 14.28
N VAL A 215 -3.86 -8.33 13.88
CA VAL A 215 -2.49 -7.84 13.83
C VAL A 215 -1.77 -8.46 12.64
N MET A 216 -0.95 -7.66 11.96
CA MET A 216 -0.10 -8.11 10.87
C MET A 216 1.37 -8.13 11.31
N TYR A 217 2.09 -9.14 10.84
CA TYR A 217 3.55 -9.11 10.83
C TYR A 217 3.99 -8.11 9.76
N GLY A 218 4.58 -6.99 10.16
CA GLY A 218 5.16 -6.01 9.24
C GLY A 218 6.66 -6.19 9.12
N ALA A 219 7.19 -5.94 7.93
CA ALA A 219 8.62 -5.86 7.69
C ALA A 219 8.96 -4.71 6.76
N PHE A 220 10.07 -4.05 7.08
CA PHE A 220 10.73 -3.12 6.19
C PHE A 220 12.24 -3.23 6.47
N THR A 221 12.88 -4.24 5.87
CA THR A 221 14.33 -4.45 5.95
C THR A 221 14.97 -4.14 4.60
N SER A 222 15.99 -3.30 4.61
CA SER A 222 16.89 -3.08 3.47
C SER A 222 18.32 -2.82 3.96
N ASN A 223 19.22 -2.39 3.08
CA ASN A 223 20.59 -2.00 3.41
C ASN A 223 20.82 -0.50 3.21
N VAL A 224 21.86 0.04 3.84
CA VAL A 224 22.44 1.32 3.41
C VAL A 224 23.45 1.09 2.29
N ASP A 225 23.70 2.12 1.48
CA ASP A 225 24.90 2.19 0.65
C ASP A 225 26.10 2.50 1.55
N MET A 226 27.08 1.60 1.63
CA MET A 226 28.23 1.77 2.53
C MET A 226 29.15 2.93 2.13
N LYS A 227 29.05 3.43 0.89
CA LYS A 227 29.86 4.56 0.41
C LYS A 227 29.28 5.91 0.85
N SER A 228 27.97 6.09 0.71
CA SER A 228 27.28 7.35 1.01
C SER A 228 26.56 7.37 2.36
N GLY A 229 26.27 6.20 2.94
CA GLY A 229 25.41 6.04 4.11
C GLY A 229 23.91 6.18 3.80
N ALA A 230 23.53 6.43 2.55
CA ALA A 230 22.14 6.63 2.17
C ALA A 230 21.33 5.30 2.23
N PRO A 231 20.02 5.35 2.54
CA PRO A 231 19.15 4.19 2.40
C PRO A 231 19.13 3.69 0.95
N ALA A 232 19.27 2.37 0.75
CA ALA A 232 19.07 1.73 -0.53
C ALA A 232 17.77 0.92 -0.52
N PHE A 233 17.11 0.79 -1.66
CA PHE A 233 15.84 0.07 -1.82
C PHE A 233 15.83 -0.69 -3.14
N GLY A 234 14.91 -1.66 -3.28
CA GLY A 234 14.86 -2.52 -4.47
C GLY A 234 16.12 -3.36 -4.70
N THR A 235 16.94 -3.52 -3.65
CA THR A 235 18.19 -4.29 -3.70
C THR A 235 17.93 -5.80 -3.61
N PRO A 236 18.91 -6.64 -3.98
CA PRO A 236 18.84 -8.08 -3.74
C PRO A 236 18.62 -8.42 -2.26
N GLU A 237 19.22 -7.66 -1.35
CA GLU A 237 19.05 -7.78 0.10
C GLU A 237 17.60 -7.51 0.51
N ASN A 238 17.00 -6.44 0.01
CA ASN A 238 15.59 -6.13 0.27
C ASN A 238 14.67 -7.24 -0.25
N THR A 239 14.93 -7.74 -1.45
CA THR A 239 14.17 -8.87 -2.04
C THR A 239 14.26 -10.12 -1.17
N LYS A 240 15.46 -10.52 -0.74
CA LYS A 240 15.66 -11.66 0.16
C LYS A 240 14.97 -11.45 1.51
N ALA A 241 15.04 -10.24 2.05
CA ALA A 241 14.39 -9.92 3.32
C ALA A 241 12.86 -10.05 3.23
N ASN A 242 12.24 -9.61 2.12
CA ASN A 242 10.81 -9.79 1.87
C ASN A 242 10.41 -11.28 1.84
N LEU A 243 11.22 -12.12 1.17
CA LEU A 243 10.98 -13.57 1.11
C LEU A 243 11.07 -14.21 2.52
N ILE A 244 12.11 -13.89 3.29
CA ILE A 244 12.32 -14.43 4.63
C ILE A 244 11.22 -13.95 5.59
N ALA A 245 10.91 -12.65 5.60
CA ALA A 245 9.86 -12.08 6.43
C ALA A 245 8.49 -12.73 6.14
N GLY A 246 8.18 -12.97 4.88
CA GLY A 246 6.96 -13.66 4.49
C GLY A 246 6.89 -15.12 4.98
N GLN A 247 8.01 -15.84 4.96
CA GLN A 247 8.11 -17.18 5.56
C GLN A 247 7.91 -17.14 7.08
N LEU A 248 8.47 -16.14 7.76
CA LEU A 248 8.28 -15.92 9.20
C LEU A 248 6.82 -15.59 9.53
N ALA A 249 6.19 -14.68 8.78
CA ALA A 249 4.78 -14.35 8.96
C ALA A 249 3.89 -15.60 8.86
N ARG A 250 4.09 -16.44 7.83
CA ARG A 250 3.39 -17.73 7.70
C ARG A 250 3.71 -18.71 8.84
N ARG A 251 4.96 -18.76 9.30
CA ARG A 251 5.34 -19.60 10.45
C ARG A 251 4.56 -19.24 11.70
N TYR A 252 4.26 -17.96 11.90
CA TYR A 252 3.46 -17.47 13.03
C TYR A 252 1.95 -17.45 12.76
N GLY A 253 1.50 -17.83 11.57
CA GLY A 253 0.10 -17.77 11.19
C GLY A 253 -0.45 -16.34 11.07
N LEU A 254 0.40 -15.34 10.77
CA LEU A 254 0.02 -13.93 10.69
C LEU A 254 -0.06 -13.44 9.24
N PRO A 255 -1.00 -12.52 8.92
CA PRO A 255 -0.93 -11.76 7.67
C PRO A 255 0.35 -10.94 7.56
N TYR A 256 0.89 -10.81 6.36
CA TYR A 256 2.17 -10.15 6.10
C TYR A 256 2.00 -8.76 5.47
N ARG A 257 2.57 -7.72 6.08
CA ARG A 257 2.70 -6.37 5.51
C ARG A 257 4.14 -6.14 5.04
N THR A 258 4.29 -5.69 3.80
CA THR A 258 5.60 -5.40 3.16
C THR A 258 5.51 -4.17 2.25
N SER A 259 6.56 -3.86 1.48
CA SER A 259 6.62 -2.71 0.57
C SER A 259 7.50 -2.96 -0.66
N ASN A 260 7.27 -2.19 -1.73
CA ASN A 260 8.01 -2.25 -3.00
C ASN A 260 8.83 -0.96 -3.26
N ALA A 261 9.55 -0.49 -2.26
CA ALA A 261 10.27 0.79 -2.29
C ALA A 261 11.41 0.83 -3.33
N ASN A 262 11.75 2.04 -3.77
CA ASN A 262 12.91 2.36 -4.62
C ASN A 262 13.64 3.61 -4.09
N ALA A 263 14.90 3.78 -4.48
CA ALA A 263 15.79 4.86 -4.06
C ALA A 263 15.95 5.96 -5.11
N SER A 264 15.50 5.75 -6.36
CA SER A 264 15.66 6.72 -7.44
C SER A 264 15.03 8.08 -7.12
N ASN A 265 15.68 9.15 -7.59
CA ASN A 265 15.20 10.53 -7.44
C ASN A 265 14.23 10.96 -8.55
N ALA A 266 14.05 10.15 -9.59
CA ALA A 266 13.23 10.47 -10.76
C ALA A 266 12.51 9.22 -11.26
N VAL A 267 11.44 9.39 -12.04
CA VAL A 267 10.76 8.27 -12.69
C VAL A 267 11.56 7.84 -13.91
N ASP A 268 12.60 7.05 -13.65
CA ASP A 268 13.59 6.60 -14.62
C ASP A 268 13.74 5.07 -14.63
N LEU A 269 14.77 4.58 -15.34
CA LEU A 269 15.06 3.15 -15.40
C LEU A 269 15.32 2.57 -13.99
N GLN A 270 16.00 3.31 -13.11
CA GLN A 270 16.24 2.88 -11.72
C GLN A 270 14.94 2.71 -10.94
N ALA A 271 14.08 3.72 -10.96
CA ALA A 271 12.79 3.64 -10.28
C ALA A 271 11.97 2.43 -10.74
N ALA A 272 12.01 2.12 -12.04
CA ALA A 272 11.30 0.99 -12.62
C ALA A 272 11.86 -0.36 -12.17
N TYR A 273 13.17 -0.63 -12.34
CA TYR A 273 13.71 -1.95 -12.01
C TYR A 273 13.72 -2.21 -10.49
N GLU A 274 14.02 -1.21 -9.66
CA GLU A 274 14.03 -1.37 -8.20
C GLU A 274 12.62 -1.69 -7.67
N THR A 275 11.61 -0.95 -8.15
CA THR A 275 10.21 -1.20 -7.78
C THR A 275 9.76 -2.57 -8.27
N CYS A 276 10.16 -2.98 -9.47
CA CYS A 276 9.80 -4.28 -10.05
C CYS A 276 10.35 -5.45 -9.20
N PHE A 277 11.67 -5.46 -8.91
CA PHE A 277 12.27 -6.51 -8.08
C PHE A 277 11.68 -6.54 -6.66
N ALA A 278 11.48 -5.37 -6.05
CA ALA A 278 10.85 -5.29 -4.74
C ALA A 278 9.41 -5.82 -4.74
N SER A 279 8.64 -5.52 -5.80
CA SER A 279 7.26 -6.01 -5.98
C SER A 279 7.22 -7.53 -6.11
N PHE A 280 8.12 -8.13 -6.90
CA PHE A 280 8.25 -9.59 -6.98
C PHE A 280 8.68 -10.21 -5.63
N GLY A 281 9.65 -9.61 -4.94
CA GLY A 281 10.06 -10.08 -3.61
C GLY A 281 8.92 -10.05 -2.60
N ALA A 282 8.12 -8.99 -2.62
CA ALA A 282 6.93 -8.84 -1.78
C ALA A 282 5.84 -9.88 -2.13
N ALA A 283 5.56 -10.07 -3.42
CA ALA A 283 4.52 -10.98 -3.89
C ALA A 283 4.89 -12.46 -3.68
N LEU A 284 6.10 -12.87 -4.09
CA LEU A 284 6.62 -14.22 -3.86
C LEU A 284 6.89 -14.50 -2.38
N GLY A 285 7.12 -13.44 -1.59
CA GLY A 285 7.13 -13.49 -0.14
C GLY A 285 5.75 -13.76 0.46
N GLY A 286 4.66 -13.66 -0.31
CA GLY A 286 3.29 -13.82 0.18
C GLY A 286 2.79 -12.60 0.96
N GLY A 287 3.16 -11.40 0.54
CA GLY A 287 2.66 -10.15 1.12
C GLY A 287 1.14 -10.05 0.99
N ASN A 288 0.43 -9.89 2.11
CA ASN A 288 -1.02 -9.69 2.13
C ASN A 288 -1.39 -8.21 2.00
N LEU A 289 -0.52 -7.32 2.48
CA LEU A 289 -0.57 -5.88 2.22
C LEU A 289 0.77 -5.41 1.69
N ILE A 290 0.87 -5.17 0.39
CA ILE A 290 1.99 -4.46 -0.20
C ILE A 290 1.68 -2.97 -0.05
N TYR A 291 2.29 -2.38 0.96
CA TYR A 291 2.13 -0.98 1.28
C TYR A 291 3.14 -0.15 0.47
N HIS A 292 2.84 1.13 0.24
CA HIS A 292 3.60 1.98 -0.68
C HIS A 292 3.65 1.48 -2.13
N ALA A 293 2.71 0.59 -2.51
CA ALA A 293 2.66 -0.09 -3.79
C ALA A 293 2.71 0.84 -5.01
N ALA A 294 2.16 2.05 -4.87
CA ALA A 294 2.15 3.05 -5.94
C ALA A 294 2.48 4.47 -5.47
N GLY A 295 3.37 5.13 -6.21
CA GLY A 295 3.71 6.56 -6.08
C GLY A 295 4.98 6.86 -5.31
N TRP A 296 5.68 5.86 -4.77
CA TRP A 296 6.91 6.02 -3.98
C TRP A 296 8.12 6.41 -4.83
N LEU A 297 8.83 7.47 -4.43
CA LEU A 297 10.08 7.93 -5.05
C LEU A 297 11.02 8.54 -3.99
N GLU A 298 12.29 8.73 -4.36
CA GLU A 298 13.31 9.41 -3.55
C GLU A 298 13.46 8.79 -2.15
N GLY A 299 13.48 7.45 -2.09
CA GLY A 299 13.58 6.73 -0.82
C GLY A 299 12.45 7.04 0.17
N GLY A 300 11.29 7.47 -0.32
CA GLY A 300 10.11 7.80 0.48
C GLY A 300 9.95 9.30 0.76
N LEU A 301 10.77 10.15 0.15
CA LEU A 301 10.71 11.59 0.33
C LEU A 301 9.78 12.29 -0.67
N THR A 302 9.38 11.62 -1.76
CA THR A 302 8.53 12.19 -2.80
C THR A 302 7.40 11.23 -3.20
N ALA A 303 6.16 11.73 -3.21
CA ALA A 303 5.03 11.10 -3.88
C ALA A 303 4.96 11.62 -5.33
N SER A 304 5.01 10.75 -6.33
CA SER A 304 5.03 11.17 -7.74
C SER A 304 3.80 10.70 -8.50
N PHE A 305 3.20 11.63 -9.27
CA PHE A 305 2.02 11.36 -10.10
C PHE A 305 2.36 10.39 -11.25
N GLU A 306 3.45 10.62 -11.97
CA GLU A 306 3.87 9.70 -13.04
C GLU A 306 4.35 8.37 -12.47
N LYS A 307 4.98 8.38 -11.29
CA LYS A 307 5.39 7.16 -10.61
C LYS A 307 4.19 6.31 -10.19
N LEU A 308 3.09 6.92 -9.75
CA LEU A 308 1.86 6.21 -9.46
C LEU A 308 1.36 5.46 -10.69
N VAL A 309 1.33 6.09 -11.86
CA VAL A 309 0.88 5.43 -13.11
C VAL A 309 1.82 4.29 -13.51
N LEU A 310 3.13 4.51 -13.44
CA LEU A 310 4.12 3.45 -13.68
C LEU A 310 3.92 2.27 -12.72
N ASP A 311 3.66 2.55 -11.45
CA ASP A 311 3.45 1.52 -10.46
C ASP A 311 2.14 0.76 -10.69
N VAL A 312 1.07 1.44 -11.08
CA VAL A 312 -0.19 0.79 -11.48
C VAL A 312 0.02 -0.16 -12.66
N GLU A 313 0.85 0.20 -13.65
CA GLU A 313 1.25 -0.73 -14.72
C GLU A 313 1.96 -1.97 -14.14
N ILE A 314 2.95 -1.79 -13.27
CA ILE A 314 3.69 -2.90 -12.65
C ILE A 314 2.75 -3.80 -11.83
N LEU A 315 1.83 -3.21 -11.06
CA LEU A 315 0.86 -3.93 -10.24
C LEU A 315 -0.13 -4.72 -11.09
N GLN A 316 -0.60 -4.18 -12.22
CA GLN A 316 -1.45 -4.91 -13.14
C GLN A 316 -0.73 -6.10 -13.78
N ASN A 317 0.52 -5.92 -14.20
CA ASN A 317 1.35 -7.03 -14.68
C ASN A 317 1.49 -8.12 -13.59
N LEU A 318 1.73 -7.72 -12.34
CA LEU A 318 1.81 -8.66 -11.22
C LEU A 318 0.49 -9.41 -11.00
N MET A 319 -0.66 -8.71 -11.07
CA MET A 319 -1.98 -9.35 -10.96
C MET A 319 -2.19 -10.39 -12.06
N GLU A 320 -1.82 -10.07 -13.31
CA GLU A 320 -1.93 -10.99 -14.43
C GLU A 320 -1.02 -12.22 -14.25
N ILE A 321 0.22 -12.01 -13.82
CA ILE A 321 1.18 -13.09 -13.53
C ILE A 321 0.66 -14.04 -12.45
N LEU A 322 -0.07 -13.52 -11.47
CA LEU A 322 -0.64 -14.30 -10.37
C LEU A 322 -1.94 -15.02 -10.74
N ARG A 323 -2.52 -14.77 -11.93
CA ARG A 323 -3.69 -15.53 -12.38
C ARG A 323 -3.31 -16.98 -12.63
N PRO A 324 -4.10 -17.95 -12.14
CA PRO A 324 -3.89 -19.35 -12.48
C PRO A 324 -3.99 -19.57 -13.99
N VAL A 325 -3.10 -20.40 -14.54
CA VAL A 325 -3.17 -20.84 -15.93
C VAL A 325 -4.18 -21.98 -16.04
N ASP A 326 -5.13 -21.87 -16.97
CA ASP A 326 -6.03 -22.97 -17.33
C ASP A 326 -5.32 -23.94 -18.27
N PHE A 327 -5.35 -25.22 -17.92
CA PHE A 327 -4.78 -26.33 -18.71
C PHE A 327 -5.87 -27.26 -19.25
N SER A 328 -7.09 -26.76 -19.41
CA SER A 328 -8.17 -27.45 -20.12
C SER A 328 -7.78 -27.76 -21.57
N GLU A 329 -8.45 -28.74 -22.19
CA GLU A 329 -8.19 -29.14 -23.57
C GLU A 329 -8.36 -27.98 -24.56
N ALA A 330 -9.35 -27.11 -24.32
CA ALA A 330 -9.59 -25.91 -25.11
C ALA A 330 -8.42 -24.91 -25.03
N GLU A 331 -7.79 -24.77 -23.87
CA GLU A 331 -6.65 -23.86 -23.67
C GLU A 331 -5.32 -24.48 -24.13
N LEU A 332 -5.16 -25.80 -24.04
CA LEU A 332 -4.01 -26.49 -24.63
C LEU A 332 -3.97 -26.39 -26.17
N GLY A 333 -5.13 -26.21 -26.80
CA GLY A 333 -5.23 -25.84 -28.22
C GLY A 333 -4.70 -26.90 -29.19
N PHE A 334 -4.78 -28.19 -28.84
CA PHE A 334 -4.23 -29.28 -29.65
C PHE A 334 -4.80 -29.31 -31.08
N ASP A 335 -6.09 -29.03 -31.25
CA ASP A 335 -6.73 -28.96 -32.57
C ASP A 335 -6.15 -27.84 -33.43
N ALA A 336 -5.94 -26.65 -32.85
CA ALA A 336 -5.31 -25.54 -33.56
C ALA A 336 -3.88 -25.88 -33.96
N ILE A 337 -3.10 -26.51 -33.06
CA ILE A 337 -1.73 -26.96 -33.33
C ILE A 337 -1.69 -27.97 -34.49
N ALA A 338 -2.65 -28.91 -34.53
CA ALA A 338 -2.74 -29.89 -35.59
C ALA A 338 -3.22 -29.31 -36.93
N ALA A 339 -4.05 -28.27 -36.90
CA ALA A 339 -4.61 -27.62 -38.09
C ALA A 339 -3.57 -26.80 -38.87
N VAL A 340 -2.60 -26.18 -38.18
CA VAL A 340 -1.58 -25.34 -38.81
C VAL A 340 -0.43 -26.22 -39.35
N PRO A 341 -0.08 -26.11 -40.65
CA PRO A 341 1.03 -26.86 -41.21
C PRO A 341 2.38 -26.39 -40.62
N THR A 342 3.39 -27.26 -40.67
CA THR A 342 4.75 -26.92 -40.23
C THR A 342 5.25 -25.65 -40.92
N GLY A 343 5.65 -24.65 -40.13
CA GLY A 343 6.11 -23.34 -40.62
C GLY A 343 4.99 -22.33 -40.92
N GLY A 344 3.73 -22.67 -40.67
CA GLY A 344 2.58 -21.76 -40.76
C GLY A 344 2.42 -20.83 -39.55
N HIS A 345 1.26 -20.18 -39.45
CA HIS A 345 0.90 -19.27 -38.36
C HIS A 345 -0.58 -19.44 -37.93
N PHE A 346 -0.92 -18.97 -36.73
CA PHE A 346 -2.24 -19.21 -36.10
C PHE A 346 -3.26 -18.08 -36.29
N PHE A 347 -2.92 -16.95 -36.95
CA PHE A 347 -3.80 -15.78 -37.01
C PHE A 347 -5.21 -16.03 -37.57
N GLY A 348 -5.38 -17.01 -38.45
CA GLY A 348 -6.67 -17.37 -39.04
C GLY A 348 -7.38 -18.54 -38.37
N GLU A 349 -6.78 -19.17 -37.36
CA GLU A 349 -7.37 -20.33 -36.69
C GLU A 349 -8.52 -19.91 -35.78
N ALA A 350 -9.56 -20.75 -35.72
CA ALA A 350 -10.74 -20.50 -34.89
C ALA A 350 -10.37 -20.22 -33.43
N HIS A 351 -9.40 -20.97 -32.90
CA HIS A 351 -8.88 -20.79 -31.53
C HIS A 351 -8.39 -19.35 -31.25
N THR A 352 -7.67 -18.75 -32.21
CA THR A 352 -7.18 -17.38 -32.11
C THR A 352 -8.30 -16.37 -32.32
N LEU A 353 -9.15 -16.57 -33.34
CA LEU A 353 -10.24 -15.64 -33.67
C LEU A 353 -11.28 -15.51 -32.54
N GLU A 354 -11.60 -16.62 -31.87
CA GLU A 354 -12.52 -16.65 -30.73
C GLU A 354 -11.99 -15.92 -29.49
N ARG A 355 -10.66 -15.81 -29.36
CA ARG A 355 -9.98 -15.27 -28.16
C ARG A 355 -9.30 -13.93 -28.40
N TYR A 356 -9.23 -13.45 -29.64
CA TYR A 356 -8.39 -12.32 -30.04
C TYR A 356 -8.55 -11.08 -29.15
N GLU A 357 -9.78 -10.77 -28.73
CA GLU A 357 -10.08 -9.59 -27.91
C GLU A 357 -9.66 -9.74 -26.44
N THR A 358 -9.47 -10.96 -25.94
CA THR A 358 -9.27 -11.26 -24.52
C THR A 358 -8.02 -12.10 -24.22
N ALA A 359 -7.29 -12.55 -25.24
CA ALA A 359 -6.19 -13.50 -25.09
C ALA A 359 -5.00 -12.94 -24.30
N PHE A 360 -4.77 -11.62 -24.37
CA PHE A 360 -3.57 -11.01 -23.81
C PHE A 360 -3.88 -9.78 -22.97
N TYR A 361 -2.99 -9.54 -22.02
CA TYR A 361 -2.93 -8.31 -21.24
C TYR A 361 -2.82 -7.08 -22.15
N THR A 362 -3.62 -6.06 -21.84
CA THR A 362 -3.55 -4.75 -22.50
C THR A 362 -2.91 -3.75 -21.54
N PRO A 363 -1.76 -3.14 -21.90
CA PRO A 363 -1.06 -2.23 -21.00
C PRO A 363 -1.79 -0.91 -20.81
N LEU A 364 -1.67 -0.34 -19.62
CA LEU A 364 -2.06 1.04 -19.32
C LEU A 364 -1.00 2.04 -19.83
N LEU A 365 0.28 1.71 -19.66
CA LEU A 365 1.41 2.63 -19.88
C LEU A 365 2.39 2.19 -20.98
N SER A 366 2.67 0.88 -21.08
CA SER A 366 3.61 0.33 -22.07
C SER A 366 3.11 0.59 -23.49
N ASP A 367 4.05 0.86 -24.40
CA ASP A 367 3.76 1.07 -25.82
C ASP A 367 4.52 0.01 -26.62
N TRP A 368 3.78 -0.82 -27.35
CA TRP A 368 4.32 -1.90 -28.18
C TRP A 368 4.28 -1.58 -29.67
N ALA A 369 3.98 -0.34 -30.04
CA ALA A 369 4.01 0.09 -31.43
C ALA A 369 5.41 -0.08 -32.03
N ALA A 370 5.47 -0.54 -33.28
CA ALA A 370 6.71 -0.53 -34.05
C ALA A 370 7.22 0.91 -34.20
N TYR A 371 8.55 1.06 -34.33
CA TYR A 371 9.23 2.36 -34.31
C TYR A 371 8.59 3.41 -35.21
N GLY A 372 8.26 3.09 -36.47
CA GLY A 372 7.66 4.05 -37.40
C GLY A 372 6.31 4.59 -36.93
N ASN A 373 5.47 3.75 -36.32
CA ASN A 373 4.17 4.17 -35.77
C ASN A 373 4.36 5.00 -34.49
N TRP A 374 5.29 4.60 -33.62
CA TRP A 374 5.63 5.35 -32.41
C TRP A 374 6.20 6.74 -32.74
N GLU A 375 7.08 6.84 -33.73
CA GLU A 375 7.65 8.10 -34.21
C GLU A 375 6.58 9.00 -34.82
N ALA A 376 5.72 8.45 -35.70
CA ALA A 376 4.60 9.18 -36.29
C ALA A 376 3.59 9.67 -35.25
N ALA A 377 3.43 8.96 -34.13
CA ALA A 377 2.60 9.36 -33.00
C ALA A 377 3.29 10.35 -32.03
N GLY A 378 4.45 10.89 -32.41
CA GLY A 378 5.16 11.94 -31.67
C GLY A 378 6.25 11.44 -30.72
N ALA A 379 6.69 10.18 -30.85
CA ALA A 379 7.83 9.61 -30.13
C ALA A 379 7.73 9.77 -28.59
N LYS A 380 6.52 9.64 -28.04
CA LYS A 380 6.27 9.86 -26.61
C LYS A 380 7.03 8.85 -25.76
N THR A 381 7.68 9.33 -24.71
CA THR A 381 8.30 8.45 -23.70
C THR A 381 7.25 7.90 -22.74
N ALA A 382 7.60 6.87 -21.97
CA ALA A 382 6.73 6.38 -20.89
C ALA A 382 6.39 7.49 -19.89
N LEU A 383 7.35 8.37 -19.55
CA LEU A 383 7.10 9.49 -18.64
C LEU A 383 6.03 10.44 -19.19
N THR A 384 6.13 10.82 -20.47
CA THR A 384 5.14 11.69 -21.13
C THR A 384 3.74 11.05 -21.13
N ARG A 385 3.65 9.75 -21.45
CA ARG A 385 2.37 9.02 -21.43
C ARG A 385 1.79 8.92 -20.02
N ALA A 386 2.62 8.68 -19.01
CA ALA A 386 2.20 8.65 -17.61
C ALA A 386 1.59 9.99 -17.19
N THR A 387 2.18 11.11 -17.63
CA THR A 387 1.63 12.45 -17.40
C THR A 387 0.22 12.61 -17.97
N GLU A 388 0.02 12.20 -19.21
CA GLU A 388 -1.29 12.25 -19.87
C GLU A 388 -2.33 11.35 -19.19
N ILE A 389 -1.90 10.17 -18.72
CA ILE A 389 -2.78 9.20 -18.05
C ILE A 389 -3.28 9.74 -16.72
N TRP A 390 -2.42 10.26 -15.84
CA TRP A 390 -2.90 10.76 -14.54
C TRP A 390 -3.79 12.00 -14.71
N GLN A 391 -3.48 12.88 -15.67
CA GLN A 391 -4.30 14.06 -15.94
C GLN A 391 -5.71 13.68 -16.41
N ARG A 392 -5.80 12.72 -17.33
CA ARG A 392 -7.08 12.19 -17.81
C ARG A 392 -7.84 11.48 -16.70
N ALA A 393 -7.17 10.66 -15.89
CA ALA A 393 -7.80 9.97 -14.75
C ALA A 393 -8.38 10.96 -13.71
N LEU A 394 -7.78 12.13 -13.53
CA LEU A 394 -8.33 13.22 -12.71
C LEU A 394 -9.50 13.94 -13.39
N ALA A 395 -9.45 14.14 -14.71
CA ALA A 395 -10.53 14.77 -15.46
C ALA A 395 -11.80 13.89 -15.51
N ASP A 396 -11.62 12.57 -15.63
CA ASP A 396 -12.70 11.59 -15.74
C ASP A 396 -13.24 11.15 -14.38
N TYR A 397 -12.55 11.49 -13.28
CA TYR A 397 -12.92 11.11 -11.91
C TYR A 397 -14.36 11.51 -11.57
N GLN A 398 -15.09 10.55 -10.99
CA GLN A 398 -16.40 10.77 -10.40
C GLN A 398 -16.31 10.45 -8.90
N PRO A 399 -16.84 11.32 -8.02
CA PRO A 399 -16.85 11.04 -6.59
C PRO A 399 -17.78 9.88 -6.26
N PRO A 400 -17.45 9.07 -5.23
CA PRO A 400 -18.37 8.07 -4.72
C PRO A 400 -19.65 8.73 -4.18
N ALA A 401 -20.76 8.02 -4.28
CA ALA A 401 -22.00 8.45 -3.66
C ALA A 401 -21.84 8.49 -2.13
N ILE A 402 -22.25 9.59 -1.52
CA ILE A 402 -22.25 9.76 -0.06
C ILE A 402 -23.58 10.38 0.37
N ASP A 403 -24.17 9.86 1.42
CA ASP A 403 -25.36 10.44 2.04
C ASP A 403 -25.03 11.87 2.53
N PRO A 404 -25.82 12.90 2.16
CA PRO A 404 -25.60 14.27 2.63
C PRO A 404 -25.48 14.37 4.16
N SER A 405 -26.25 13.59 4.91
CA SER A 405 -26.21 13.58 6.38
C SER A 405 -24.88 13.06 6.93
N ILE A 406 -24.27 12.06 6.27
CA ILE A 406 -22.93 11.56 6.62
C ILE A 406 -21.88 12.63 6.34
N ARG A 407 -21.96 13.30 5.19
CA ARG A 407 -21.04 14.40 4.83
C ARG A 407 -21.11 15.54 5.85
N GLU A 408 -22.32 15.96 6.21
CA GLU A 408 -22.54 16.99 7.23
C GLU A 408 -21.99 16.57 8.60
N ALA A 409 -22.19 15.31 9.00
CA ALA A 409 -21.68 14.79 10.25
C ALA A 409 -20.14 14.74 10.29
N LEU A 410 -19.48 14.36 9.19
CA LEU A 410 -18.02 14.41 9.07
C LEU A 410 -17.49 15.85 9.17
N ASP A 411 -18.14 16.79 8.48
CA ASP A 411 -17.75 18.21 8.49
C ASP A 411 -17.88 18.80 9.90
N ALA A 412 -18.99 18.52 10.58
CA ALA A 412 -19.22 18.94 11.96
C ALA A 412 -18.20 18.32 12.93
N TYR A 413 -17.85 17.04 12.74
CA TYR A 413 -16.84 16.37 13.54
C TYR A 413 -15.47 17.04 13.42
N VAL A 414 -15.02 17.26 12.18
CA VAL A 414 -13.73 17.90 11.90
C VAL A 414 -13.67 19.30 12.50
N ALA A 415 -14.72 20.12 12.31
CA ALA A 415 -14.77 21.47 12.85
C ALA A 415 -14.63 21.47 14.39
N ARG A 416 -15.48 20.69 15.08
CA ARG A 416 -15.46 20.57 16.54
C ARG A 416 -14.12 20.06 17.07
N ARG A 417 -13.52 19.05 16.41
CA ARG A 417 -12.24 18.48 16.85
C ARG A 417 -11.07 19.45 16.63
N LYS A 418 -11.07 20.22 15.54
CA LYS A 418 -10.07 21.28 15.33
C LYS A 418 -10.16 22.38 16.39
N GLU A 419 -11.36 22.81 16.77
CA GLU A 419 -11.55 23.75 17.88
C GLU A 419 -11.02 23.19 19.20
N ALA A 420 -11.30 21.92 19.50
CA ALA A 420 -10.85 21.25 20.71
C ALA A 420 -9.32 21.04 20.78
N ILE A 421 -8.68 20.73 19.67
CA ILE A 421 -7.21 20.57 19.58
C ILE A 421 -6.52 21.95 19.60
N GLY A 422 -7.15 22.96 19.01
CA GLY A 422 -6.59 24.29 18.84
C GLY A 422 -5.52 24.37 17.74
N SER A 423 -4.91 25.55 17.62
CA SER A 423 -3.88 25.87 16.62
C SER A 423 -2.46 25.93 17.19
N GLY A 424 -2.24 25.51 18.44
CA GLY A 424 -0.90 25.43 19.01
C GLY A 424 -0.06 24.42 18.25
N GLU A 425 1.21 24.74 17.98
CA GLU A 425 2.15 23.70 17.53
C GLU A 425 2.26 22.61 18.63
N PRO A 426 2.46 21.33 18.25
CA PRO A 426 2.60 20.22 19.20
C PRO A 426 3.62 20.45 20.32
#